data_AF-A0A8T3QHM3-F1
#
_entry.id   AF-A0A8T3QHM3-F1
#
_cell.length_a   1.000
_cell.length_b   1.000
_cell.length_c   1.000
_cell.angle_alpha   90.00
_cell.angle_beta   90.00
_cell.angle_gamma   90.00
#
_symmetry.space_group_name_H-M   'P 1'
#
loop_
_entity.id
_entity.type
_entity.pdbx_description
1 polymer ?
#
loop_
_entity_poly.entity_id
_entity_poly.type
_entity_poly.pdbx_seq_one_letter_code
_entity_poly.pdbx_strand_id
1 'polypeptide(L)'
;MSVFTDKEIEYLRSQKLGRLATVDGAGELHVVPVGFSYDEADDTIIIGGPILRRTRKYRDAVQRRVVAFVVDDVPPPWQPRGIEIRGEAHAADVGGRMIHPDFPPDCIRITARKILSWGIEGPRQRMDPSERRARVVGQPTA
;
A
#
# COMPACT_ATOMS: atom_id res chain seq x y z
N MET A 1 16.05 9.82 -2.72
CA MET A 1 15.65 8.97 -3.87
C MET A 1 14.59 8.01 -3.36
N SER A 2 13.48 7.87 -4.08
CA SER A 2 12.38 6.96 -3.71
C SER A 2 12.79 5.49 -3.87
N VAL A 3 12.17 4.60 -3.09
CA VAL A 3 12.30 3.14 -3.25
C VAL A 3 11.39 2.58 -4.36
N PHE A 4 10.43 3.37 -4.81
CA PHE A 4 9.55 3.07 -5.95
C PHE A 4 10.20 3.56 -7.25
N THR A 5 9.87 2.89 -8.36
CA THR A 5 10.22 3.42 -9.69
C THR A 5 9.23 4.49 -10.11
N ASP A 6 9.62 5.36 -11.04
CA ASP A 6 8.73 6.42 -11.57
C ASP A 6 7.39 5.86 -12.07
N LYS A 7 7.39 4.71 -12.73
CA LYS A 7 6.16 4.05 -13.22
C LYS A 7 5.30 3.48 -12.08
N GLU A 8 5.91 2.99 -11.01
CA GLU A 8 5.16 2.54 -9.83
C GLU A 8 4.54 3.73 -9.09
N ILE A 9 5.24 4.85 -9.00
CA ILE A 9 4.70 6.11 -8.45
C ILE A 9 3.53 6.61 -9.30
N GLU A 10 3.70 6.66 -10.62
CA GLU A 10 2.63 7.04 -11.55
C GLU A 10 1.41 6.13 -11.39
N TYR A 11 1.64 4.81 -11.31
CA TYR A 11 0.58 3.85 -11.07
C TYR A 11 -0.14 4.09 -9.74
N LEU A 12 0.59 4.20 -8.62
CA LEU A 12 0.01 4.45 -7.30
C LEU A 12 -0.82 5.75 -7.25
N ARG A 13 -0.39 6.80 -7.94
CA ARG A 13 -1.13 8.08 -8.05
C ARG A 13 -2.41 7.97 -8.86
N SER A 14 -2.44 7.10 -9.88
CA SER A 14 -3.61 6.87 -10.73
C SER A 14 -4.74 6.13 -10.01
N GLN A 15 -4.43 5.43 -8.93
CA GLN A 15 -5.36 4.57 -8.21
C GLN A 15 -5.87 5.25 -6.93
N LYS A 16 -7.06 4.86 -6.48
CA LYS A 16 -7.70 5.40 -5.25
C LYS A 16 -8.07 4.34 -4.23
N LEU A 17 -8.02 3.06 -4.62
CA LEU A 17 -8.46 1.93 -3.83
C LEU A 17 -7.37 0.86 -3.82
N GLY A 18 -7.11 0.29 -2.65
CA GLY A 18 -6.26 -0.88 -2.49
C GLY A 18 -6.81 -1.83 -1.44
N ARG A 19 -6.09 -2.92 -1.18
CA ARG A 19 -6.43 -3.94 -0.20
C ARG A 19 -5.34 -4.00 0.86
N LEU A 20 -5.69 -3.78 2.11
CA LEU A 20 -4.78 -3.85 3.24
C LEU A 20 -4.99 -5.18 3.98
N ALA A 21 -3.91 -5.93 4.16
CA ALA A 21 -3.82 -7.08 5.04
C ALA A 21 -3.12 -6.68 6.34
N THR A 22 -3.75 -7.01 7.47
CA THR A 22 -3.21 -6.89 8.83
C THR A 22 -3.31 -8.23 9.55
N VAL A 23 -2.59 -8.36 10.65
CA VAL A 23 -2.63 -9.53 11.53
C VAL A 23 -2.71 -9.07 12.98
N ASP A 24 -3.47 -9.77 13.81
CA ASP A 24 -3.65 -9.41 15.21
C ASP A 24 -2.67 -10.12 16.16
N GLY A 25 -2.89 -9.94 17.47
CA GLY A 25 -2.15 -10.57 18.58
C GLY A 25 -2.16 -12.11 18.56
N ALA A 26 -3.22 -12.71 18.03
CA ALA A 26 -3.41 -14.16 17.97
C ALA A 26 -2.96 -14.77 16.64
N GLY A 27 -2.66 -13.95 15.63
CA GLY A 27 -2.29 -14.40 14.30
C GLY A 27 -3.48 -14.47 13.33
N GLU A 28 -4.65 -13.97 13.70
CA GLU A 28 -5.80 -13.92 12.79
C GLU A 28 -5.54 -12.87 11.71
N LEU A 29 -5.70 -13.27 10.45
CA LEU A 29 -5.50 -12.41 9.29
C LEU A 29 -6.78 -11.65 8.98
N HIS A 30 -6.63 -10.37 8.64
CA HIS A 30 -7.72 -9.51 8.26
C HIS A 30 -7.36 -8.79 6.97
N VAL A 31 -8.23 -8.86 5.95
CA VAL A 31 -8.04 -8.17 4.67
C VAL A 31 -9.25 -7.31 4.34
N VAL A 32 -9.03 -6.05 4.00
CA VAL A 32 -10.11 -5.09 3.72
C VAL A 32 -9.74 -4.11 2.62
N PRO A 33 -10.71 -3.65 1.81
CA PRO A 33 -10.49 -2.53 0.91
C PRO A 33 -10.27 -1.24 1.71
N VAL A 34 -9.38 -0.38 1.22
CA VAL A 34 -9.05 0.91 1.82
C VAL A 34 -8.84 1.98 0.75
N GLY A 35 -9.27 3.21 1.04
CA GLY A 35 -8.82 4.38 0.31
C GLY A 35 -7.39 4.73 0.71
N PHE A 36 -6.59 5.19 -0.25
CA PHE A 36 -5.19 5.52 0.00
C PHE A 36 -4.70 6.70 -0.86
N SER A 37 -3.58 7.26 -0.44
CA SER A 37 -2.76 8.20 -1.22
C SER A 37 -1.29 7.82 -1.08
N TYR A 38 -0.47 8.14 -2.07
CA TYR A 38 0.99 8.06 -1.98
C TYR A 38 1.56 9.44 -1.61
N ASP A 39 2.38 9.48 -0.58
CA ASP A 39 3.06 10.67 -0.08
C ASP A 39 4.52 10.66 -0.54
N GLU A 40 4.85 11.55 -1.47
CA GLU A 40 6.19 11.64 -2.07
C GLU A 40 7.23 12.22 -1.11
N ALA A 41 6.83 13.08 -0.16
CA ALA A 41 7.76 13.71 0.75
C ALA A 41 8.40 12.69 1.70
N ASP A 42 7.59 11.73 2.17
CA ASP A 42 8.01 10.69 3.11
C ASP A 42 8.17 9.30 2.45
N ASP A 43 7.90 9.19 1.15
CA ASP A 43 7.94 7.94 0.39
C ASP A 43 7.06 6.83 0.99
N THR A 44 5.84 7.19 1.42
CA THR A 44 4.92 6.29 2.14
C THR A 44 3.55 6.15 1.48
N ILE A 45 2.89 5.02 1.77
CA ILE A 45 1.46 4.87 1.51
C ILE A 45 0.68 5.35 2.72
N ILE A 46 -0.32 6.18 2.48
CA ILE A 46 -1.20 6.76 3.49
C ILE A 46 -2.55 6.07 3.40
N ILE A 47 -3.05 5.58 4.53
CA ILE A 47 -4.38 4.99 4.65
C ILE A 47 -5.18 5.77 5.69
N GLY A 48 -6.37 6.19 5.31
CA GLY A 48 -7.26 7.05 6.10
C GLY A 48 -8.68 6.51 6.14
N GLY A 49 -9.56 7.23 6.82
CA GLY A 49 -10.99 6.93 6.82
C GLY A 49 -11.75 7.70 7.89
N PRO A 50 -13.09 7.76 7.80
CA PRO A 50 -13.92 8.61 8.66
C PRO A 50 -13.89 8.20 10.13
N ILE A 51 -13.59 6.92 10.44
CA ILE A 51 -13.53 6.38 11.80
C ILE A 51 -12.28 5.53 12.04
N LEU A 52 -11.18 5.84 11.35
CA LEU A 52 -10.00 4.97 11.22
C LEU A 52 -9.53 4.36 12.55
N ARG A 53 -9.30 5.20 13.58
CA ARG A 53 -8.85 4.77 14.93
C ARG A 53 -9.74 3.72 15.61
N ARG A 54 -11.02 3.62 15.25
CA ARG A 54 -11.98 2.64 15.81
C ARG A 54 -11.96 1.29 15.08
N THR A 55 -11.28 1.20 13.94
CA THR A 55 -11.30 0.01 13.08
C THR A 55 -10.33 -1.08 13.53
N ARG A 56 -10.64 -2.34 13.21
CA ARG A 56 -9.74 -3.49 13.44
C ARG A 56 -8.40 -3.29 12.72
N LYS A 57 -8.42 -2.95 11.43
CA LYS A 57 -7.20 -2.70 10.63
C LYS A 57 -6.24 -1.69 11.28
N TYR A 58 -6.76 -0.65 11.93
CA TYR A 58 -5.92 0.33 12.61
C TYR A 58 -5.24 -0.27 13.84
N ARG A 59 -6.00 -0.95 14.71
CA ARG A 59 -5.45 -1.60 15.90
C ARG A 59 -4.38 -2.62 15.54
N ASP A 60 -4.68 -3.50 14.58
CA ASP A 60 -3.78 -4.56 14.15
C ASP A 60 -2.49 -3.96 13.52
N ALA A 61 -2.64 -3.00 12.62
CA ALA A 61 -1.51 -2.35 11.96
C ALA A 61 -0.59 -1.63 12.95
N VAL A 62 -1.15 -0.92 13.93
CA VAL A 62 -0.35 -0.19 14.94
C VAL A 62 0.31 -1.14 15.93
N GLN A 63 -0.38 -2.22 16.35
CA GLN A 63 0.12 -3.16 17.33
C GLN A 63 1.23 -4.05 16.76
N ARG A 64 1.05 -4.57 15.54
CA ARG A 64 2.02 -5.50 14.92
C ARG A 64 3.04 -4.80 14.04
N ARG A 65 2.71 -3.62 13.53
CA ARG A 65 3.52 -2.83 12.59
C ARG A 65 3.88 -3.54 11.29
N VAL A 66 3.42 -4.75 11.03
CA VAL A 66 3.68 -5.49 9.79
C VAL A 66 2.40 -5.60 8.99
N VAL A 67 2.43 -5.13 7.74
CA VAL A 67 1.28 -5.15 6.84
C VAL A 67 1.69 -5.56 5.43
N ALA A 68 0.70 -6.04 4.66
CA ALA A 68 0.78 -6.13 3.21
C ALA A 68 -0.33 -5.30 2.58
N PHE A 69 -0.01 -4.56 1.53
CA PHE A 69 -0.94 -3.68 0.83
C PHE A 69 -0.85 -3.93 -0.67
N VAL A 70 -2.00 -4.09 -1.33
CA VAL A 70 -2.07 -4.37 -2.77
C VAL A 70 -2.91 -3.31 -3.46
N VAL A 71 -2.41 -2.81 -4.59
CA VAL A 71 -3.18 -2.01 -5.55
C VAL A 71 -3.15 -2.74 -6.88
N ASP A 72 -4.31 -2.98 -7.46
CA ASP A 72 -4.48 -3.77 -8.68
C ASP A 72 -5.73 -3.33 -9.46
N ASP A 73 -5.63 -3.44 -10.79
CA ASP A 73 -6.70 -3.21 -11.75
C ASP A 73 -6.52 -4.09 -13.00
N VAL A 74 -7.56 -4.17 -13.82
CA VAL A 74 -7.59 -4.93 -15.07
C VAL A 74 -8.12 -4.05 -16.20
N PRO A 75 -7.28 -3.22 -16.84
CA PRO A 75 -7.67 -2.46 -18.02
C PRO A 75 -8.04 -3.39 -19.20
N PRO A 76 -8.91 -2.93 -20.12
CA PRO A 76 -9.23 -3.65 -21.36
C PRO A 76 -8.14 -3.44 -22.44
N PRO A 77 -7.86 -4.43 -23.31
CA PRO A 77 -8.26 -5.84 -23.16
C PRO A 77 -7.57 -6.46 -21.93
N TRP A 78 -8.14 -7.52 -21.34
CA TRP A 78 -7.69 -8.18 -20.09
C TRP A 78 -6.18 -8.10 -19.83
N GLN A 79 -5.74 -7.03 -19.16
CA GLN A 79 -4.33 -6.74 -18.91
C GLN A 79 -4.10 -6.48 -17.42
N PRO A 80 -4.19 -7.51 -16.54
CA PRO A 80 -4.03 -7.33 -15.11
C PRO A 80 -2.65 -6.74 -14.78
N ARG A 81 -2.65 -5.73 -13.93
CA ARG A 81 -1.44 -5.08 -13.40
C ARG A 81 -1.64 -4.77 -11.92
N GLY A 82 -0.55 -4.54 -11.21
CA GLY A 82 -0.61 -4.22 -9.79
C GLY A 82 0.73 -4.19 -9.10
N ILE A 83 0.66 -3.77 -7.85
CA ILE A 83 1.79 -3.64 -6.94
C ILE A 83 1.37 -4.16 -5.56
N GLU A 84 2.19 -5.04 -5.01
CA GLU A 84 2.14 -5.49 -3.62
C GLU A 84 3.29 -4.80 -2.86
N ILE A 85 2.95 -4.22 -1.72
CA ILE A 85 3.85 -3.53 -0.81
C ILE A 85 3.75 -4.25 0.53
N ARG A 86 4.84 -4.88 0.98
CA ARG A 86 4.98 -5.32 2.37
C ARG A 86 5.82 -4.29 3.10
N GLY A 87 5.37 -3.88 4.26
CA GLY A 87 5.96 -2.73 4.90
C GLY A 87 5.69 -2.65 6.39
N GLU A 88 6.23 -1.57 6.95
CA GLU A 88 6.05 -1.22 8.34
C GLU A 88 4.94 -0.16 8.47
N ALA A 89 3.95 -0.41 9.33
CA ALA A 89 2.82 0.48 9.54
C ALA A 89 2.96 1.29 10.84
N HIS A 90 2.74 2.59 10.74
CA HIS A 90 2.74 3.52 11.87
C HIS A 90 1.48 4.37 11.90
N ALA A 91 0.97 4.65 13.10
CA ALA A 91 -0.03 5.69 13.28
C ALA A 91 0.61 7.06 13.07
N ALA A 92 -0.10 7.97 12.39
CA ALA A 92 0.25 9.38 12.33
C ALA A 92 -1.01 10.23 12.52
N ASP A 93 -0.83 11.43 13.06
CA ASP A 93 -1.91 12.40 13.31
C ASP A 93 -2.10 13.41 12.17
N VAL A 94 -1.35 13.23 11.08
CA VAL A 94 -1.43 14.05 9.87
C VAL A 94 -1.39 13.12 8.66
N GLY A 95 -2.25 13.38 7.68
CA GLY A 95 -2.25 12.71 6.38
C GLY A 95 -3.61 12.17 5.93
N GLY A 96 -4.55 11.92 6.84
CA GLY A 96 -5.89 11.40 6.48
C GLY A 96 -6.65 12.28 5.48
N ARG A 97 -6.46 13.61 5.58
CA ARG A 97 -7.04 14.60 4.65
C ARG A 97 -6.47 14.56 3.22
N MET A 98 -5.32 13.94 3.01
CA MET A 98 -4.76 13.73 1.67
C MET A 98 -5.57 12.70 0.87
N ILE A 99 -6.41 11.92 1.53
CA ILE A 99 -7.28 10.91 0.90
C ILE A 99 -8.66 11.51 0.62
N HIS A 100 -9.22 12.22 1.62
CA HIS A 100 -10.47 12.95 1.47
C HIS A 100 -10.49 14.16 2.42
N PRO A 101 -10.89 15.37 1.97
CA PRO A 101 -10.87 16.58 2.81
C PRO A 101 -11.65 16.46 4.13
N ASP A 102 -12.78 15.75 4.11
CA ASP A 102 -13.65 15.58 5.30
C ASP A 102 -13.18 14.49 6.27
N PHE A 103 -12.11 13.75 5.95
CA PHE A 103 -11.60 12.76 6.89
C PHE A 103 -10.88 13.42 8.07
N PRO A 104 -10.94 12.78 9.26
CA PRO A 104 -9.99 13.06 10.33
C PRO A 104 -8.54 13.03 9.83
N PRO A 105 -7.63 13.80 10.44
CA PRO A 105 -6.24 13.88 9.98
C PRO A 105 -5.44 12.61 10.31
N ASP A 106 -5.92 11.76 11.22
CA ASP A 106 -5.27 10.50 11.56
C ASP A 106 -5.20 9.55 10.36
N CYS A 107 -4.06 8.88 10.25
CA CYS A 107 -3.81 7.91 9.20
C CYS A 107 -2.89 6.77 9.70
N ILE A 108 -2.83 5.72 8.89
CA ILE A 108 -1.76 4.73 8.93
C ILE A 108 -0.79 5.08 7.80
N ARG A 109 0.48 5.25 8.13
CA ARG A 109 1.57 5.39 7.16
C ARG A 109 2.27 4.05 6.99
N ILE A 110 2.49 3.62 5.76
CA ILE A 110 3.20 2.39 5.44
C ILE A 110 4.51 2.74 4.74
N THR A 111 5.63 2.40 5.37
CA THR A 111 6.96 2.46 4.77
C THR A 111 7.25 1.11 4.10
N ALA A 112 7.55 1.12 2.80
CA ALA A 112 7.80 -0.11 2.06
C ALA A 112 9.09 -0.80 2.53
N ARG A 113 9.01 -2.13 2.69
CA ARG A 113 10.15 -3.03 2.97
C ARG A 113 10.37 -4.05 1.85
N LYS A 114 9.30 -4.40 1.14
CA LYS A 114 9.35 -5.23 -0.06
C LYS A 114 8.29 -4.77 -1.04
N ILE A 115 8.68 -4.64 -2.29
CA ILE A 115 7.81 -4.25 -3.40
C ILE A 115 7.80 -5.40 -4.41
N LEU A 116 6.62 -5.79 -4.86
CA LEU A 116 6.42 -6.71 -5.97
C LEU A 116 5.48 -6.05 -6.96
N SER A 117 5.94 -5.73 -8.16
CA SER A 117 5.12 -5.12 -9.20
C SER A 117 4.97 -6.04 -10.42
N TRP A 118 3.86 -5.91 -11.12
CA TRP A 118 3.59 -6.65 -12.36
C TRP A 118 2.71 -5.84 -13.31
N GLY A 119 2.98 -5.90 -14.62
CA GLY A 119 2.20 -5.21 -15.64
C GLY A 119 2.22 -3.67 -15.58
N ILE A 120 3.01 -3.08 -14.66
CA ILE A 120 3.20 -1.62 -14.53
C ILE A 120 4.32 -1.13 -15.46
N GLU A 121 5.33 -1.96 -15.72
CA GLU A 121 6.47 -1.60 -16.57
C GLU A 121 6.15 -1.55 -18.07
N GLY A 122 5.07 -2.22 -18.48
CA GLY A 122 4.62 -2.32 -19.86
C GLY A 122 3.57 -3.42 -20.04
N PRO A 123 2.96 -3.53 -21.23
CA PRO A 123 1.98 -4.58 -21.53
C PRO A 123 2.60 -5.96 -21.29
N ARG A 124 1.90 -6.83 -20.55
CA ARG A 124 2.32 -8.23 -20.49
C ARG A 124 2.07 -8.85 -21.85
N GLN A 125 3.11 -9.39 -22.46
CA GLN A 125 2.94 -10.13 -23.71
C GLN A 125 2.43 -11.56 -23.44
N ARG A 126 2.65 -12.11 -22.23
CA ARG A 126 2.15 -13.42 -21.77
C ARG A 126 1.86 -13.42 -20.27
N MET A 127 1.07 -14.38 -19.77
CA MET A 127 1.03 -14.70 -18.33
C MET A 127 2.31 -15.46 -17.94
N ASP A 128 3.46 -14.78 -17.99
CA ASP A 128 4.72 -15.33 -17.51
C ASP A 128 4.99 -14.86 -16.06
N PRO A 129 5.08 -15.78 -15.08
CA PRO A 129 5.47 -15.44 -13.71
C PRO A 129 6.79 -14.69 -13.59
N SER A 130 7.71 -14.83 -14.56
CA SER A 130 9.01 -14.15 -14.59
C SER A 130 8.91 -12.62 -14.78
N GLU A 131 7.77 -12.12 -15.28
CA GLU A 131 7.53 -10.68 -15.45
C GLU A 131 7.23 -9.95 -14.13
N ARG A 132 7.13 -10.68 -13.01
CA ARG A 132 7.00 -10.09 -11.67
C ARG A 132 8.35 -9.59 -11.18
N ARG A 133 8.42 -8.31 -10.83
CA ARG A 133 9.65 -7.70 -10.28
C ARG A 133 9.54 -7.58 -8.77
N ALA A 134 10.28 -8.41 -8.05
CA ALA A 134 10.37 -8.35 -6.58
C ALA A 134 11.63 -7.60 -6.15
N ARG A 135 11.50 -6.65 -5.25
CA ARG A 135 12.61 -5.88 -4.66
C ARG A 135 12.45 -5.81 -3.15
N VAL A 136 13.50 -6.15 -2.40
CA VAL A 136 13.59 -5.80 -0.97
C VAL A 136 14.14 -4.38 -0.91
N VAL A 137 13.49 -3.51 -0.13
CA VAL A 137 13.78 -2.08 -0.08
C VAL A 137 13.88 -1.65 1.39
N GLY A 138 14.82 -0.78 1.72
CA GLY A 138 15.11 -0.38 3.10
C GLY A 138 15.83 -1.47 3.92
N GLN A 139 16.93 -1.12 4.56
CA GLN A 139 17.60 -2.01 5.52
C GLN A 139 16.75 -2.13 6.80
N PRO A 140 16.76 -3.28 7.50
CA PRO A 140 16.33 -3.32 8.88
C PRO A 140 17.18 -2.31 9.65
N THR A 141 16.57 -1.27 10.21
CA THR A 141 17.22 -0.53 11.29
C THR A 141 17.34 -1.51 12.44
N ALA A 142 18.60 -1.84 12.78
CA ALA A 142 18.96 -2.67 13.92
C ALA A 142 18.45 -2.08 15.23
#